data_AF-A0A2H6GW94-F1
#
_entry.id   AF-A0A2H6GW94-F1
#
_cell.length_a   1.000
_cell.length_b   1.000
_cell.length_c   1.000
_cell.angle_alpha   90.00
_cell.angle_beta   90.00
_cell.angle_gamma   90.00
#
_symmetry.space_group_name_H-M   'P 1'
#
loop_
_entity.id
_entity.type
_entity.pdbx_description
1 polymer ?
#
loop_
_entity_poly.entity_id
_entity_poly.type
_entity_poly.pdbx_seq_one_letter_code
_entity_poly.pdbx_strand_id
1 'polypeptide(L)'
;MELLSNYVITIQYADPGSEFITLSIGKKSDEFKIADGDTNVLGYAKAAVDSGNDWTGQAEGAGECTLENAEQTIAKDSKGQIGSSNNWIKYTDDKEIDVVASKKKSTASGSTIKGNKSPWKDFLQTDAEVTVSVAGGTCEALSLDVIDDTAVTSADKSGYNLVAFGGDMANALSADAVTSGLSSAPWASLAPGVGTIEVIPDAFASGKYLVIAAGSERTGTQAAADTMAAMV
;
A
#
# COMPACT_ATOMS: atom_id res chain seq x y z
N MET A 1 -51.01 -27.11 37.90
CA MET A 1 -49.96 -26.13 37.61
C MET A 1 -48.71 -26.95 37.32
N GLU A 2 -48.55 -27.31 36.06
CA GLU A 2 -47.48 -28.20 35.61
C GLU A 2 -46.25 -27.31 35.38
N LEU A 3 -45.13 -27.66 36.01
CA LEU A 3 -43.85 -27.00 35.76
C LEU A 3 -43.52 -27.17 34.27
N LEU A 4 -43.56 -26.07 33.52
CA LEU A 4 -43.25 -26.02 32.10
C LEU A 4 -41.76 -26.34 31.89
N SER A 5 -41.44 -27.61 31.72
CA SER A 5 -40.21 -28.06 31.07
C SER A 5 -40.14 -27.47 29.64
N ASN A 6 -38.95 -26.98 29.22
CA ASN A 6 -38.59 -26.45 27.88
C ASN A 6 -38.30 -24.94 27.76
N TYR A 7 -37.62 -24.36 28.74
CA TYR A 7 -37.05 -23.01 28.68
C TYR A 7 -35.52 -23.10 28.38
N VAL A 8 -34.99 -22.37 27.37
CA VAL A 8 -33.52 -22.24 27.07
C VAL A 8 -33.03 -20.80 26.85
N ILE A 9 -31.73 -20.58 27.09
CA ILE A 9 -31.09 -19.30 27.44
C ILE A 9 -30.97 -18.30 26.25
N THR A 10 -31.17 -17.00 26.50
CA THR A 10 -31.22 -15.76 25.66
C THR A 10 -30.42 -14.66 26.39
N ILE A 11 -30.09 -13.47 25.86
CA ILE A 11 -29.32 -12.42 26.59
C ILE A 11 -30.27 -11.37 27.23
N GLN A 12 -30.18 -11.06 28.53
CA GLN A 12 -30.97 -10.03 29.25
C GLN A 12 -30.27 -8.67 29.39
N TYR A 13 -28.98 -8.63 29.71
CA TYR A 13 -28.29 -7.39 30.12
C TYR A 13 -26.78 -7.49 29.85
N ALA A 14 -26.02 -6.40 29.82
CA ALA A 14 -24.57 -6.40 29.67
C ALA A 14 -23.95 -5.29 30.51
N ASP A 15 -22.87 -5.60 31.23
CA ASP A 15 -22.01 -4.64 31.92
C ASP A 15 -20.64 -4.54 31.22
N PRO A 16 -20.41 -3.47 30.44
CA PRO A 16 -19.15 -3.26 29.74
C PRO A 16 -18.02 -2.73 30.62
N GLY A 17 -18.28 -2.26 31.84
CA GLY A 17 -17.23 -1.75 32.74
C GLY A 17 -16.38 -2.87 33.37
N SER A 18 -16.98 -4.06 33.45
CA SER A 18 -16.37 -5.31 33.93
C SER A 18 -16.39 -6.43 32.87
N GLU A 19 -16.68 -6.07 31.61
CA GLU A 19 -16.68 -6.94 30.43
C GLU A 19 -17.57 -8.22 30.50
N PHE A 20 -18.86 -8.14 30.86
CA PHE A 20 -19.76 -9.32 30.76
C PHE A 20 -21.23 -9.05 30.39
N ILE A 21 -21.94 -10.15 30.06
CA ILE A 21 -23.35 -10.23 29.63
C ILE A 21 -24.17 -11.12 30.58
N THR A 22 -25.47 -10.84 30.68
CA THR A 22 -26.55 -11.45 31.47
C THR A 22 -27.56 -12.05 30.51
N LEU A 23 -28.27 -13.11 30.89
CA LEU A 23 -29.05 -13.96 29.98
C LEU A 23 -30.54 -14.22 30.41
N SER A 24 -31.53 -14.19 29.49
CA SER A 24 -33.00 -14.53 29.57
C SER A 24 -33.25 -15.98 29.17
N ILE A 25 -34.47 -16.54 29.22
CA ILE A 25 -34.73 -17.92 28.78
C ILE A 25 -36.14 -18.05 28.09
N GLY A 26 -36.27 -18.68 26.89
CA GLY A 26 -37.51 -18.80 26.06
C GLY A 26 -37.80 -20.19 25.42
N LYS A 27 -38.88 -20.34 24.61
CA LYS A 27 -39.39 -21.62 24.04
C LYS A 27 -38.48 -22.20 22.95
N LYS A 28 -38.14 -23.50 23.08
CA LYS A 28 -37.23 -24.27 22.22
C LYS A 28 -37.88 -24.65 20.87
N SER A 29 -37.31 -24.23 19.73
CA SER A 29 -37.68 -24.78 18.41
C SER A 29 -36.69 -25.83 17.89
N ASP A 30 -35.41 -25.72 18.23
CA ASP A 30 -34.34 -26.65 17.83
C ASP A 30 -33.29 -26.86 18.94
N GLU A 31 -32.62 -28.00 18.90
CA GLU A 31 -31.46 -28.34 19.74
C GLU A 31 -30.17 -28.20 18.94
N PHE A 32 -29.23 -27.38 19.42
CA PHE A 32 -27.84 -27.38 18.94
C PHE A 32 -26.95 -27.92 20.04
N LYS A 33 -26.33 -29.06 19.81
CA LYS A 33 -25.39 -29.70 20.73
C LYS A 33 -23.98 -29.46 20.23
N ILE A 34 -23.11 -29.06 21.14
CA ILE A 34 -21.67 -28.95 20.91
C ILE A 34 -21.04 -30.06 21.74
N ALA A 35 -20.35 -30.97 21.08
CA ALA A 35 -19.58 -32.04 21.69
C ALA A 35 -18.10 -31.64 21.78
N ASP A 36 -17.36 -32.31 22.67
CA ASP A 36 -15.91 -32.20 22.71
C ASP A 36 -15.30 -32.61 21.37
N GLY A 37 -14.41 -31.77 20.86
CA GLY A 37 -13.75 -31.96 19.56
C GLY A 37 -14.57 -31.50 18.34
N ASP A 38 -15.80 -30.99 18.51
CA ASP A 38 -16.58 -30.49 17.38
C ASP A 38 -15.85 -29.35 16.68
N THR A 39 -15.70 -29.46 15.36
CA THR A 39 -15.01 -28.45 14.54
C THR A 39 -15.98 -27.43 13.95
N ASN A 40 -15.48 -26.22 13.64
CA ASN A 40 -16.26 -25.13 13.03
C ASN A 40 -17.48 -24.69 13.86
N VAL A 41 -17.35 -24.74 15.19
CA VAL A 41 -18.41 -24.33 16.12
C VAL A 41 -18.39 -22.82 16.27
N LEU A 42 -19.45 -22.15 15.79
CA LEU A 42 -19.65 -20.70 15.92
C LEU A 42 -18.49 -19.84 15.38
N GLY A 43 -17.78 -20.35 14.37
CA GLY A 43 -16.63 -19.67 13.75
C GLY A 43 -15.27 -19.97 14.39
N TYR A 44 -15.24 -20.80 15.43
CA TYR A 44 -14.01 -21.32 16.04
C TYR A 44 -13.62 -22.66 15.42
N ALA A 45 -12.33 -22.97 15.46
CA ALA A 45 -11.80 -24.17 14.83
C ALA A 45 -12.27 -25.44 15.54
N LYS A 46 -12.35 -25.41 16.87
CA LYS A 46 -12.71 -26.56 17.71
C LYS A 46 -13.44 -26.11 18.98
N ALA A 47 -14.38 -26.92 19.46
CA ALA A 47 -14.88 -26.87 20.83
C ALA A 47 -14.13 -27.88 21.70
N ALA A 48 -13.70 -27.46 22.88
CA ALA A 48 -13.28 -28.34 23.95
C ALA A 48 -14.38 -28.33 25.01
N VAL A 49 -14.98 -29.48 25.29
CA VAL A 49 -16.04 -29.61 26.29
C VAL A 49 -15.54 -30.57 27.35
N ASP A 50 -14.96 -30.02 28.42
CA ASP A 50 -14.51 -30.83 29.53
C ASP A 50 -15.71 -31.20 30.40
N SER A 51 -16.01 -32.50 30.44
CA SER A 51 -16.98 -33.07 31.37
C SER A 51 -16.33 -33.44 32.70
N GLY A 52 -15.44 -32.59 33.22
CA GLY A 52 -14.94 -32.68 34.59
C GLY A 52 -16.12 -33.00 35.50
N ASN A 53 -15.94 -34.01 36.34
CA ASN A 53 -16.96 -34.72 37.11
C ASN A 53 -17.72 -33.87 38.15
N ASP A 54 -17.70 -32.54 38.03
CA ASP A 54 -18.32 -31.61 38.94
C ASP A 54 -18.97 -30.41 38.24
N TRP A 55 -19.92 -30.63 37.32
CA TRP A 55 -20.83 -29.56 36.87
C TRP A 55 -21.63 -28.97 38.05
N THR A 56 -21.67 -29.67 39.20
CA THR A 56 -22.55 -29.36 40.34
C THR A 56 -21.91 -28.59 41.49
N GLY A 57 -20.61 -28.26 41.48
CA GLY A 57 -20.03 -27.62 42.66
C GLY A 57 -18.68 -26.93 42.44
N GLN A 58 -18.71 -25.59 42.45
CA GLN A 58 -17.78 -24.66 43.12
C GLN A 58 -16.29 -25.00 43.33
N ALA A 59 -15.65 -25.82 42.50
CA ALA A 59 -14.21 -25.84 42.35
C ALA A 59 -13.84 -25.07 41.08
N GLU A 60 -12.88 -24.14 41.18
CA GLU A 60 -12.29 -23.47 40.04
C GLU A 60 -11.75 -24.55 39.07
N GLY A 61 -12.48 -24.80 37.96
CA GLY A 61 -12.23 -25.91 37.02
C GLY A 61 -13.42 -26.84 36.70
N ALA A 62 -14.62 -26.54 37.19
CA ALA A 62 -15.84 -27.30 36.90
C ALA A 62 -16.42 -27.03 35.49
N GLY A 63 -16.57 -28.09 34.68
CA GLY A 63 -17.40 -28.15 33.46
C GLY A 63 -17.19 -27.00 32.47
N GLU A 64 -16.03 -26.95 31.82
CA GLU A 64 -15.70 -25.87 30.88
C GLU A 64 -16.08 -26.24 29.44
N CYS A 65 -16.76 -25.33 28.74
CA CYS A 65 -16.91 -25.36 27.29
C CYS A 65 -16.09 -24.21 26.72
N THR A 66 -14.96 -24.53 26.10
CA THR A 66 -14.04 -23.57 25.48
C THR A 66 -14.17 -23.63 23.97
N LEU A 67 -14.21 -22.48 23.31
CA LEU A 67 -14.12 -22.39 21.85
C LEU A 67 -12.70 -21.99 21.47
N GLU A 68 -11.98 -22.92 20.86
CA GLU A 68 -10.57 -22.82 20.54
C GLU A 68 -10.37 -22.39 19.08
N ASN A 69 -9.45 -21.44 18.86
CA ASN A 69 -8.97 -21.13 17.52
C ASN A 69 -8.04 -22.24 17.00
N ALA A 70 -7.77 -22.21 15.70
CA ALA A 70 -6.87 -23.18 15.08
C ALA A 70 -5.49 -23.17 15.76
N GLU A 71 -4.90 -24.34 15.93
CA GLU A 71 -3.53 -24.48 16.44
C GLU A 71 -2.57 -23.66 15.57
N GLN A 72 -1.73 -22.86 16.22
CA GLN A 72 -0.67 -22.11 15.56
C GLN A 72 0.68 -22.76 15.85
N THR A 73 1.27 -23.38 14.83
CA THR A 73 2.65 -23.87 14.92
C THR A 73 3.62 -22.74 14.61
N ILE A 74 4.54 -22.47 15.53
CA ILE A 74 5.62 -21.49 15.36
C ILE A 74 6.94 -22.26 15.34
N ALA A 75 7.66 -22.18 14.23
CA ALA A 75 8.99 -22.80 14.13
C ALA A 75 9.99 -22.15 15.09
N LYS A 76 11.03 -22.90 15.48
CA LYS A 76 12.14 -22.36 16.25
C LYS A 76 12.73 -21.12 15.53
N ASP A 77 13.01 -20.08 16.31
CA ASP A 77 13.57 -18.80 15.87
C ASP A 77 12.66 -18.02 14.91
N SER A 78 11.36 -18.36 14.90
CA SER A 78 10.32 -17.70 14.10
C SER A 78 9.32 -16.96 15.00
N LYS A 79 8.36 -16.28 14.37
CA LYS A 79 7.24 -15.62 15.05
C LYS A 79 5.92 -15.86 14.33
N GLY A 80 4.83 -15.95 15.09
CA GLY A 80 3.45 -16.06 14.60
C GLY A 80 2.61 -14.86 15.06
N GLN A 81 1.66 -14.43 14.24
CA GLN A 81 0.78 -13.30 14.57
C GLN A 81 -0.41 -13.76 15.41
N ILE A 82 -0.69 -13.04 16.49
CA ILE A 82 -1.86 -13.30 17.35
C ILE A 82 -3.08 -12.60 16.75
N GLY A 83 -3.93 -13.36 16.06
CA GLY A 83 -5.11 -12.85 15.37
C GLY A 83 -4.74 -11.78 14.34
N SER A 84 -5.52 -10.69 14.28
CA SER A 84 -5.26 -9.54 13.39
C SER A 84 -4.53 -8.38 14.08
N SER A 85 -4.08 -8.56 15.32
CA SER A 85 -3.42 -7.53 16.11
C SER A 85 -1.94 -7.36 15.76
N ASN A 86 -1.30 -6.27 16.17
CA ASN A 86 0.14 -6.06 15.98
C ASN A 86 1.00 -6.79 17.03
N ASN A 87 0.43 -7.79 17.71
CA ASN A 87 1.10 -8.61 18.70
C ASN A 87 1.51 -9.94 18.07
N TRP A 88 2.70 -10.40 18.43
CA TRP A 88 3.33 -11.58 17.86
C TRP A 88 3.89 -12.45 18.97
N ILE A 89 3.70 -13.76 18.85
CA ILE A 89 4.39 -14.75 19.69
C ILE A 89 5.70 -15.09 18.98
N LYS A 90 6.82 -14.99 19.72
CA LYS A 90 8.15 -15.39 19.24
C LYS A 90 8.65 -16.54 20.10
N TYR A 91 9.21 -17.56 19.44
CA TYR A 91 9.91 -18.63 20.14
C TYR A 91 11.42 -18.44 19.96
N THR A 92 12.13 -18.22 21.06
CA THR A 92 13.53 -17.80 21.05
C THR A 92 14.51 -18.97 21.11
N ASP A 93 15.79 -18.68 20.87
CA ASP A 93 16.86 -19.66 20.95
C ASP A 93 17.02 -20.26 22.36
N ASP A 94 16.69 -19.47 23.37
CA ASP A 94 16.72 -19.81 24.79
C ASP A 94 15.51 -20.65 25.23
N LYS A 95 14.65 -21.05 24.28
CA LYS A 95 13.42 -21.83 24.49
C LYS A 95 12.36 -21.07 25.29
N GLU A 96 12.33 -19.76 25.16
CA GLU A 96 11.34 -18.89 25.80
C GLU A 96 10.24 -18.49 24.82
N ILE A 97 9.03 -18.26 25.34
CA ILE A 97 7.88 -17.75 24.60
C ILE A 97 7.70 -16.27 24.97
N ASP A 98 7.94 -15.40 24.00
CA ASP A 98 7.79 -13.95 24.17
C ASP A 98 6.58 -13.41 23.40
N VAL A 99 5.88 -12.44 23.98
CA VAL A 99 4.87 -11.63 23.29
C VAL A 99 5.46 -10.27 22.95
N VAL A 100 5.60 -9.98 21.65
CA VAL A 100 6.24 -8.76 21.14
C VAL A 100 5.33 -7.98 20.21
N ALA A 101 5.41 -6.65 20.23
CA ALA A 101 4.75 -5.80 19.25
C ALA A 101 5.69 -5.52 18.07
N SER A 102 5.20 -5.61 16.82
CA SER A 102 6.02 -5.26 15.66
C SER A 102 6.01 -3.74 15.41
N LYS A 103 7.17 -3.07 15.48
CA LYS A 103 7.28 -1.66 15.10
C LYS A 103 7.95 -1.57 13.74
N LYS A 104 7.21 -1.14 12.71
CA LYS A 104 7.80 -0.76 11.42
C LYS A 104 8.44 0.61 11.56
N LYS A 105 9.73 0.70 11.22
CA LYS A 105 10.48 1.95 11.13
C LYS A 105 11.04 2.05 9.71
N SER A 106 10.99 3.23 9.12
CA SER A 106 11.44 3.47 7.74
C SER A 106 12.36 4.69 7.69
N THR A 107 13.34 4.66 6.80
CA THR A 107 14.20 5.81 6.46
C THR A 107 14.24 5.95 4.93
N ALA A 108 14.57 7.14 4.45
CA ALA A 108 14.77 7.37 3.02
C ALA A 108 15.97 6.56 2.50
N SER A 109 15.91 6.15 1.23
CA SER A 109 17.04 5.56 0.53
C SER A 109 18.29 6.45 0.60
N GLY A 110 19.48 5.84 0.66
CA GLY A 110 20.75 6.55 0.74
C GLY A 110 21.07 7.10 2.13
N SER A 111 20.19 6.91 3.11
CA SER A 111 20.45 7.31 4.49
C SER A 111 21.41 6.35 5.16
N THR A 112 22.34 6.90 5.93
CA THR A 112 23.12 6.15 6.91
C THR A 112 22.33 6.02 8.22
N ILE A 113 22.04 4.79 8.63
CA ILE A 113 21.44 4.48 9.92
C ILE A 113 22.56 4.23 10.94
N LYS A 114 22.55 4.97 12.05
CA LYS A 114 23.49 4.79 13.17
C LYS A 114 22.82 4.09 14.33
N GLY A 115 23.44 3.01 14.82
CA GLY A 115 22.94 2.24 15.95
C GLY A 115 22.90 3.00 17.27
N ASN A 116 23.67 4.08 17.44
CA ASN A 116 23.57 4.91 18.64
C ASN A 116 22.50 6.03 18.58
N LYS A 117 21.70 6.12 17.50
CA LYS A 117 20.66 7.15 17.33
C LYS A 117 19.26 6.57 17.39
N SER A 118 18.34 7.28 18.06
CA SER A 118 16.91 6.98 18.00
C SER A 118 16.40 7.15 16.56
N PRO A 119 15.48 6.29 16.05
CA PRO A 119 14.83 5.16 16.72
C PRO A 119 15.60 3.83 16.65
N TRP A 120 16.82 3.84 16.12
CA TRP A 120 17.56 2.64 15.73
C TRP A 120 18.35 1.98 16.86
N LYS A 121 18.69 2.77 17.88
CA LYS A 121 19.33 2.30 19.12
C LYS A 121 18.58 1.24 19.90
N ASP A 122 17.29 1.06 19.61
CA ASP A 122 16.46 0.08 20.28
C ASP A 122 16.56 -1.31 19.59
N PHE A 123 17.24 -1.41 18.43
CA PHE A 123 17.38 -2.67 17.68
C PHE A 123 18.80 -2.95 17.13
N LEU A 124 19.62 -1.92 16.92
CA LEU A 124 21.01 -2.05 16.46
C LEU A 124 22.00 -1.94 17.63
N GLN A 125 23.13 -2.62 17.48
CA GLN A 125 24.28 -2.42 18.37
C GLN A 125 24.81 -0.99 18.27
N THR A 126 25.36 -0.45 19.36
CA THR A 126 25.78 0.96 19.48
C THR A 126 26.75 1.40 18.38
N ASP A 127 27.61 0.50 17.94
CA ASP A 127 28.65 0.68 16.92
C ASP A 127 28.22 0.24 15.51
N ALA A 128 27.01 -0.30 15.34
CA ALA A 128 26.51 -0.69 14.03
C ALA A 128 26.20 0.52 13.16
N GLU A 129 26.69 0.49 11.93
CA GLU A 129 26.36 1.44 10.86
C GLU A 129 25.81 0.67 9.66
N VAL A 130 24.59 1.03 9.25
CA VAL A 130 23.89 0.35 8.13
C VAL A 130 23.59 1.38 7.05
N THR A 131 24.11 1.13 5.85
CA THR A 131 23.77 1.92 4.66
C THR A 131 22.54 1.30 4.00
N VAL A 132 21.46 2.07 3.89
CA VAL A 132 20.25 1.63 3.17
C VAL A 132 20.41 1.97 1.70
N SER A 133 20.73 0.96 0.88
CA SER A 133 20.64 1.06 -0.57
C SER A 133 19.36 0.39 -1.07
N VAL A 134 18.58 1.09 -1.89
CA VAL A 134 17.73 0.38 -2.86
C VAL A 134 18.65 -0.10 -3.97
N ALA A 135 18.61 -1.39 -4.28
CA ALA A 135 18.92 -1.81 -5.64
C ALA A 135 17.95 -1.04 -6.53
N GLY A 136 18.48 -0.14 -7.36
CA GLY A 136 17.70 0.86 -8.08
C GLY A 136 16.45 0.26 -8.73
N GLY A 137 15.34 1.02 -8.68
CA GLY A 137 14.18 0.69 -9.50
C GLY A 137 14.61 0.59 -10.96
N THR A 138 14.05 -0.38 -11.67
CA THR A 138 14.25 -0.47 -13.12
C THR A 138 13.62 0.75 -13.76
N CYS A 139 14.42 1.67 -14.32
CA CYS A 139 13.90 2.57 -15.34
C CYS A 139 13.47 1.67 -16.50
N GLU A 140 12.16 1.58 -16.76
CA GLU A 140 11.71 1.02 -18.03
C GLU A 140 12.33 1.86 -19.14
N ALA A 141 12.76 1.19 -20.21
CA ALA A 141 13.24 1.89 -21.40
C ALA A 141 12.13 2.84 -21.87
N LEU A 142 12.42 4.14 -21.87
CA LEU A 142 11.50 5.14 -22.41
C LEU A 142 11.32 4.82 -23.90
N SER A 143 10.12 4.39 -24.28
CA SER A 143 9.76 4.28 -25.70
C SER A 143 9.59 5.68 -26.25
N LEU A 144 10.28 5.97 -27.35
CA LEU A 144 10.10 7.17 -28.14
C LEU A 144 9.41 6.79 -29.44
N ASP A 145 8.21 7.30 -29.63
CA ASP A 145 7.48 7.13 -30.88
C ASP A 145 7.62 8.42 -31.71
N VAL A 146 8.04 8.26 -32.96
CA VAL A 146 8.05 9.36 -33.94
C VAL A 146 6.74 9.28 -34.71
N ILE A 147 5.89 10.27 -34.50
CA ILE A 147 4.59 10.39 -35.15
C ILE A 147 4.57 11.66 -36.00
N ASP A 148 3.84 11.61 -37.12
CA ASP A 148 3.57 12.82 -37.91
C ASP A 148 2.76 13.81 -37.05
N ASP A 149 3.07 15.10 -37.17
CA ASP A 149 2.44 16.17 -36.40
C ASP A 149 0.91 16.23 -36.61
N THR A 150 0.46 15.91 -37.83
CA THR A 150 -0.95 15.82 -38.20
C THR A 150 -1.67 14.60 -37.62
N ALA A 151 -0.94 13.61 -37.09
CA ALA A 151 -1.50 12.41 -36.47
C ALA A 151 -1.64 12.54 -34.94
N VAL A 152 -1.11 13.61 -34.33
CA VAL A 152 -1.19 13.83 -32.88
C VAL A 152 -2.64 14.05 -32.44
N THR A 153 -3.16 13.17 -31.59
CA THR A 153 -4.54 13.23 -31.11
C THR A 153 -4.66 13.96 -29.77
N SER A 154 -5.89 14.27 -29.35
CA SER A 154 -6.16 14.80 -28.00
C SER A 154 -5.75 13.83 -26.89
N ALA A 155 -5.83 12.51 -27.14
CA ALA A 155 -5.38 11.51 -26.19
C ALA A 155 -3.86 11.64 -25.98
N ASP A 156 -3.09 11.81 -27.05
CA ASP A 156 -1.65 11.95 -26.98
C ASP A 156 -1.24 13.21 -26.21
N LYS A 157 -1.90 14.33 -26.50
CA LYS A 157 -1.73 15.62 -25.81
C LYS A 157 -1.95 15.53 -24.30
N SER A 158 -2.90 14.70 -23.86
CA SER A 158 -3.18 14.49 -22.43
C SER A 158 -2.33 13.38 -21.79
N GLY A 159 -1.85 12.43 -22.60
CA GLY A 159 -1.20 11.21 -22.13
C GLY A 159 0.32 11.34 -22.01
N TYR A 160 0.96 12.10 -22.90
CA TYR A 160 2.42 12.09 -23.06
C TYR A 160 3.05 13.47 -22.86
N ASN A 161 4.35 13.46 -22.59
CA ASN A 161 5.19 14.63 -22.83
C ASN A 161 5.54 14.63 -24.32
N LEU A 162 5.38 15.77 -24.98
CA LEU A 162 5.53 15.88 -26.43
C LEU A 162 6.72 16.74 -26.80
N VAL A 163 7.38 16.39 -27.91
CA VAL A 163 8.47 17.18 -28.50
C VAL A 163 8.09 17.48 -29.95
N ALA A 164 8.03 18.77 -30.30
CA ALA A 164 7.75 19.25 -31.63
C ALA A 164 9.02 19.84 -32.27
N PHE A 165 9.31 19.43 -33.49
CA PHE A 165 10.38 20.03 -34.31
C PHE A 165 9.74 20.90 -35.39
N GLY A 166 10.07 22.19 -35.38
CA GLY A 166 9.51 23.21 -36.27
C GLY A 166 8.55 24.16 -35.56
N GLY A 167 8.55 25.43 -36.00
CA GLY A 167 7.67 26.47 -35.48
C GLY A 167 6.22 26.30 -35.94
N ASP A 168 5.37 27.26 -35.59
CA ASP A 168 3.93 27.29 -35.88
C ASP A 168 3.57 27.23 -37.38
N MET A 169 4.48 27.61 -38.28
CA MET A 169 4.25 27.44 -39.72
C MET A 169 4.58 26.03 -40.25
N ALA A 170 5.40 25.27 -39.53
CA ALA A 170 6.00 24.03 -40.02
C ALA A 170 5.54 22.78 -39.24
N ASN A 171 4.97 22.97 -38.05
CA ASN A 171 4.51 21.89 -37.19
C ASN A 171 3.13 22.24 -36.60
N ALA A 172 2.15 21.37 -36.84
CA ALA A 172 0.76 21.57 -36.39
C ALA A 172 0.64 21.65 -34.86
N LEU A 173 1.45 20.91 -34.11
CA LEU A 173 1.44 20.93 -32.65
C LEU A 173 1.99 22.25 -32.09
N SER A 174 3.04 22.79 -32.72
CA SER A 174 3.56 24.12 -32.41
C SER A 174 2.53 25.21 -32.74
N ALA A 175 1.81 25.05 -33.86
CA ALA A 175 0.74 25.97 -34.26
C ALA A 175 -0.42 25.98 -33.25
N ASP A 176 -0.82 24.80 -32.77
CA ASP A 176 -1.84 24.65 -31.73
C ASP A 176 -1.43 25.32 -30.42
N ALA A 177 -0.15 25.19 -30.03
CA ALA A 177 0.38 25.84 -28.83
C ALA A 177 0.36 27.37 -28.94
N VAL A 178 0.74 27.93 -30.09
CA VAL A 178 0.66 29.38 -30.33
C VAL A 178 -0.80 29.85 -30.36
N THR A 179 -1.68 29.14 -31.07
CA THR A 179 -3.10 29.49 -31.20
C THR A 179 -3.81 29.45 -29.85
N SER A 180 -3.43 28.52 -28.98
CA SER A 180 -3.98 28.38 -27.62
C SER A 180 -3.35 29.36 -26.62
N GLY A 181 -2.40 30.19 -27.04
CA GLY A 181 -1.70 31.15 -26.18
C GLY A 181 -0.70 30.50 -25.21
N LEU A 182 -0.33 29.24 -25.43
CA LEU A 182 0.63 28.49 -24.61
C LEU A 182 2.08 28.85 -24.97
N SER A 183 2.34 29.15 -26.24
CA SER A 183 3.62 29.66 -26.74
C SER A 183 3.44 31.07 -27.28
N SER A 184 4.39 31.96 -26.96
CA SER A 184 4.49 33.29 -27.56
C SER A 184 5.82 33.49 -28.30
N ALA A 185 6.54 32.40 -28.58
CA ALA A 185 7.87 32.46 -29.15
C ALA A 185 7.81 32.89 -30.64
N PRO A 186 8.66 33.85 -31.07
CA PRO A 186 8.58 34.44 -32.40
C PRO A 186 9.37 33.62 -33.43
N TRP A 187 8.99 32.36 -33.63
CA TRP A 187 9.75 31.37 -34.42
C TRP A 187 10.14 31.86 -35.82
N ALA A 188 9.19 32.48 -36.54
CA ALA A 188 9.40 33.01 -37.88
C ALA A 188 10.35 34.23 -37.93
N SER A 189 10.58 34.91 -36.80
CA SER A 189 11.40 36.13 -36.71
C SER A 189 12.83 35.85 -36.24
N LEU A 190 13.17 34.59 -35.97
CA LEU A 190 14.53 34.20 -35.61
C LEU A 190 15.49 34.47 -36.77
N ALA A 191 16.73 34.85 -36.46
CA ALA A 191 17.75 35.06 -37.46
C ALA A 191 18.03 33.75 -38.25
N PRO A 192 18.39 33.83 -39.55
CA PRO A 192 18.76 32.66 -40.35
C PRO A 192 19.83 31.80 -39.66
N GLY A 193 19.66 30.48 -39.73
CA GLY A 193 20.52 29.49 -39.08
C GLY A 193 20.41 29.43 -37.55
N VAL A 194 19.56 30.25 -36.91
CA VAL A 194 19.34 30.23 -35.47
C VAL A 194 18.08 29.42 -35.14
N GLY A 195 18.22 28.52 -34.16
CA GLY A 195 17.11 27.81 -33.56
C GLY A 195 17.07 28.01 -32.05
N THR A 196 15.88 27.94 -31.48
CA THR A 196 15.66 28.02 -30.04
C THR A 196 14.78 26.87 -29.56
N ILE A 197 14.85 26.58 -28.27
CA ILE A 197 14.04 25.56 -27.61
C ILE A 197 13.16 26.25 -26.58
N GLU A 198 11.85 25.99 -26.62
CA GLU A 198 10.90 26.40 -25.59
C GLU A 198 10.37 25.16 -24.88
N VAL A 199 10.27 25.22 -23.55
CA VAL A 199 9.67 24.17 -22.71
C VAL A 199 8.44 24.76 -22.05
N ILE A 200 7.28 24.19 -22.37
CA ILE A 200 5.97 24.66 -21.92
C ILE A 200 5.44 23.65 -20.89
N PRO A 201 5.38 24.02 -19.60
CA PRO A 201 4.76 23.17 -18.57
C PRO A 201 3.23 23.20 -18.67
N ASP A 202 2.59 22.12 -18.24
CA ASP A 202 1.13 21.97 -18.22
C ASP A 202 0.44 22.30 -19.56
N ALA A 203 1.12 22.02 -20.69
CA ALA A 203 0.75 22.57 -22.00
C ALA A 203 -0.68 22.17 -22.41
N PHE A 204 -0.97 20.87 -22.51
CA PHE A 204 -2.31 20.38 -22.89
C PHE A 204 -3.04 19.67 -21.75
N ALA A 205 -2.32 19.25 -20.72
CA ALA A 205 -2.85 18.63 -19.51
C ALA A 205 -1.91 18.88 -18.34
N SER A 206 -2.46 18.89 -17.12
CA SER A 206 -1.65 19.08 -15.91
C SER A 206 -0.62 17.96 -15.76
N GLY A 207 0.61 18.33 -15.43
CA GLY A 207 1.77 17.45 -15.32
C GLY A 207 2.39 17.03 -16.65
N LYS A 208 1.94 17.57 -17.80
CA LYS A 208 2.48 17.26 -19.12
C LYS A 208 3.25 18.43 -19.71
N TYR A 209 4.34 18.13 -20.39
CA TYR A 209 5.22 19.11 -21.02
C TYR A 209 5.12 19.05 -22.54
N LEU A 210 5.16 20.22 -23.18
CA LEU A 210 5.45 20.35 -24.60
C LEU A 210 6.80 21.03 -24.75
N VAL A 211 7.70 20.42 -25.52
CA VAL A 211 8.98 21.03 -25.90
C VAL A 211 8.93 21.36 -27.38
N ILE A 212 9.22 22.61 -27.76
CA ILE A 212 9.27 23.04 -29.15
C ILE A 212 10.71 23.41 -29.48
N ALA A 213 11.30 22.73 -30.47
CA ALA A 213 12.59 23.05 -31.04
C ALA A 213 12.41 23.61 -32.45
N ALA A 214 12.67 24.89 -32.65
CA ALA A 214 12.31 25.56 -33.89
C ALA A 214 13.25 26.72 -34.26
N GLY A 215 13.36 26.95 -35.57
CA GLY A 215 13.99 28.15 -36.16
C GLY A 215 13.07 28.75 -37.23
N SER A 216 13.47 29.89 -37.79
CA SER A 216 12.73 30.54 -38.89
C SER A 216 12.78 29.75 -40.20
N GLU A 217 13.72 28.82 -40.31
CA GLU A 217 13.98 27.98 -41.48
C GLU A 217 14.51 26.60 -41.06
N ARG A 218 14.71 25.71 -42.04
CA ARG A 218 15.12 24.32 -41.81
C ARG A 218 16.45 24.21 -41.06
N THR A 219 17.44 25.02 -41.45
CA THR A 219 18.78 25.05 -40.82
C THR A 219 18.71 25.51 -39.37
N GLY A 220 17.88 26.52 -39.07
CA GLY A 220 17.64 26.95 -37.69
C GLY A 220 16.94 25.87 -36.85
N THR A 221 15.90 25.23 -37.39
CA THR A 221 15.23 24.11 -36.70
C THR A 221 16.19 22.95 -36.44
N GLN A 222 17.07 22.64 -37.40
CA GLN A 222 18.13 21.66 -37.21
C GLN A 222 19.10 22.06 -36.09
N ALA A 223 19.53 23.33 -36.02
CA ALA A 223 20.41 23.81 -34.96
C ALA A 223 19.76 23.67 -33.56
N ALA A 224 18.46 23.91 -33.43
CA ALA A 224 17.72 23.65 -32.18
C ALA A 224 17.67 22.14 -31.85
N ALA A 225 17.42 21.30 -32.85
CA ALA A 225 17.39 19.85 -32.67
C ALA A 225 18.76 19.28 -32.25
N ASP A 226 19.84 19.74 -32.88
CA ASP A 226 21.22 19.34 -32.54
C ASP A 226 21.57 19.78 -31.11
N THR A 227 21.13 20.99 -30.72
CA THR A 227 21.30 21.48 -29.34
C THR A 227 20.58 20.58 -28.34
N MET A 228 19.34 20.17 -28.64
CA MET A 228 18.57 19.25 -27.80
C MET A 228 19.23 17.87 -27.71
N ALA A 229 19.72 17.33 -28.82
CA ALA A 229 20.40 16.05 -28.86
C ALA A 229 21.71 16.05 -28.05
N ALA A 230 22.40 17.19 -27.99
CA ALA A 230 23.62 17.36 -27.20
C ALA A 230 23.39 17.54 -25.68
N MET A 231 22.14 17.70 -25.24
CA MET A 231 21.79 17.82 -23.81
C MET A 231 21.67 16.47 -23.09
N VAL A 232 21.88 15.36 -23.81
CA VAL A 232 21.78 13.97 -23.31
C VAL A 232 23.14 13.47 -22.81
#